data_AF-A0A662BYB9-F1
#
_entry.id   AF-A0A662BYB9-F1
#
_cell.length_a   1.000
_cell.length_b   1.000
_cell.length_c   1.000
_cell.angle_alpha   90.00
_cell.angle_beta   90.00
_cell.angle_gamma   90.00
#
_symmetry.space_group_name_H-M   'P 1'
#
loop_
_entity.id
_entity.type
_entity.pdbx_description
1 polymer ?
#
loop_
_entity_poly.entity_id
_entity_poly.type
_entity_poly.pdbx_seq_one_letter_code
_entity_poly.pdbx_strand_id
1 'polypeptide(L)'
;AHLSIQAMQEGLQVHQMSGFDALKAAELFALPEDVQAVSVIAIGYLGDPSMLHPRMQKPELAERERKEMDTFVFSGIYGRASEIVE
;
A
#
# COMPACT_ATOMS: atom_id res chain seq x y z
N ALA A 1 8.40 5.03 -1.09
CA ALA A 1 7.64 5.72 -0.02
C ALA A 1 7.43 7.22 -0.27
N HIS A 2 8.25 7.92 -1.07
CA HIS A 2 8.14 9.38 -1.22
C HIS A 2 6.75 9.86 -1.71
N LEU A 3 6.19 9.21 -2.75
CA LEU A 3 4.87 9.57 -3.29
C LEU A 3 3.77 9.54 -2.22
N SER A 4 3.69 8.48 -1.43
CA SER A 4 2.65 8.33 -0.41
C SER A 4 2.80 9.32 0.74
N ILE A 5 4.03 9.67 1.11
CA ILE A 5 4.30 10.66 2.16
C ILE A 5 3.88 12.06 1.68
N GLN A 6 4.26 12.43 0.46
CA GLN A 6 3.88 13.72 -0.11
C GLN A 6 2.36 13.84 -0.31
N ALA A 7 1.71 12.80 -0.84
CA ALA A 7 0.26 12.77 -1.00
C ALA A 7 -0.46 12.99 0.33
N MET A 8 -0.02 12.31 1.41
CA MET A 8 -0.57 12.50 2.75
C MET A 8 -0.40 13.95 3.24
N GLN A 9 0.75 14.58 2.99
CA GLN A 9 0.97 15.98 3.32
C GLN A 9 0.01 16.92 2.57
N GLU A 10 -0.36 16.56 1.35
CA GLU A 10 -1.32 17.29 0.51
C GLU A 10 -2.79 16.94 0.80
N GLY A 11 -3.07 16.10 1.82
CA GLY A 11 -4.42 15.68 2.17
C GLY A 11 -5.02 14.64 1.22
N LEU A 12 -4.19 13.97 0.42
CA LEU A 12 -4.56 12.91 -0.51
C LEU A 12 -4.34 11.53 0.12
N GLN A 13 -5.26 10.62 -0.20
CA GLN A 13 -5.16 9.19 0.12
C GLN A 13 -4.53 8.43 -1.04
N VAL A 14 -3.79 7.37 -0.71
CA VAL A 14 -3.06 6.54 -1.67
C VAL A 14 -3.39 5.08 -1.44
N HIS A 15 -3.88 4.41 -2.49
CA HIS A 15 -4.08 2.96 -2.49
C HIS A 15 -3.26 2.31 -3.61
N GLN A 16 -2.14 1.71 -3.22
CA GLN A 16 -1.26 0.96 -4.11
C GLN A 16 -1.75 -0.49 -4.28
N MET A 17 -1.83 -0.96 -5.53
CA MET A 17 -2.34 -2.28 -5.88
C MET A 17 -1.41 -3.00 -6.86
N SER A 18 -1.40 -4.34 -6.79
CA SER A 18 -0.73 -5.23 -7.76
C SER A 18 -1.71 -6.11 -8.56
N GLY A 19 -3.00 -6.15 -8.18
CA GLY A 19 -4.03 -6.95 -8.84
C GLY A 19 -4.60 -6.29 -10.11
N PHE A 20 -3.76 -6.02 -11.11
CA PHE A 20 -4.16 -5.45 -12.40
C PHE A 20 -3.54 -6.25 -13.57
N ASP A 21 -4.05 -6.06 -14.79
CA ASP A 21 -3.50 -6.68 -16.00
C ASP A 21 -2.28 -5.88 -16.51
N ALA A 22 -1.08 -6.37 -16.19
CA ALA A 22 0.17 -5.73 -16.57
C ALA A 22 0.43 -5.75 -18.08
N LEU A 23 0.02 -6.81 -18.78
CA LEU A 23 0.16 -6.90 -20.24
C LEU A 23 -0.76 -5.91 -20.92
N LYS A 24 -2.00 -5.80 -20.44
CA LYS A 24 -2.94 -4.83 -20.99
C LYS A 24 -2.51 -3.39 -20.72
N ALA A 25 -1.95 -3.11 -19.54
CA ALA A 25 -1.35 -1.81 -19.26
C ALA A 25 -0.17 -1.51 -20.21
N ALA A 26 0.72 -2.49 -20.44
CA ALA A 26 1.84 -2.32 -21.36
C ALA A 26 1.38 -2.00 -22.79
N GLU A 27 0.37 -2.73 -23.29
CA GLU A 27 -0.25 -2.48 -24.60
C GLU A 27 -0.88 -1.08 -24.67
N LEU A 28 -1.74 -0.73 -23.69
CA LEU A 28 -2.51 0.52 -23.69
C LEU A 28 -1.64 1.77 -23.56
N PHE A 29 -0.57 1.70 -22.77
CA PHE A 29 0.35 2.81 -22.56
C PHE A 29 1.58 2.76 -23.47
N ALA A 30 1.64 1.81 -24.40
CA ALA A 30 2.76 1.60 -25.32
C ALA A 30 4.11 1.56 -24.58
N LEU A 31 4.19 0.76 -23.52
CA LEU A 31 5.42 0.62 -22.75
C LEU A 31 6.52 -0.06 -23.59
N PRO A 32 7.76 0.44 -23.54
CA PRO A 32 8.90 -0.24 -24.14
C PRO A 32 9.10 -1.66 -23.59
N GLU A 33 9.78 -2.53 -24.35
CA GLU A 33 10.01 -3.93 -23.97
C GLU A 33 10.82 -4.09 -22.67
N ASP A 34 11.64 -3.11 -22.33
CA ASP A 34 12.45 -3.07 -21.11
C ASP A 34 11.75 -2.39 -19.92
N VAL A 35 10.48 -2.00 -20.08
CA VAL A 35 9.68 -1.34 -19.04
C VAL A 35 8.53 -2.24 -18.59
N GLN A 36 8.49 -2.53 -17.29
CA GLN A 36 7.44 -3.35 -16.69
C GLN A 36 6.51 -2.51 -15.81
N ALA A 37 5.20 -2.65 -16.02
CA ALA A 37 4.20 -2.17 -15.08
C ALA A 37 4.17 -3.09 -13.85
N VAL A 38 4.59 -2.59 -12.68
CA VAL A 38 4.69 -3.36 -11.43
C VAL A 38 3.55 -3.09 -10.45
N SER A 39 2.92 -1.92 -10.54
CA SER A 39 1.87 -1.49 -9.61
C SER A 39 1.05 -0.37 -10.21
N VAL A 40 -0.21 -0.28 -9.80
CA VAL A 40 -1.10 0.84 -10.06
C VAL A 40 -1.47 1.51 -8.73
N ILE A 41 -1.70 2.81 -8.76
CA ILE A 41 -1.97 3.60 -7.56
C ILE A 41 -3.23 4.44 -7.80
N ALA A 42 -4.25 4.24 -6.98
CA ALA A 42 -5.37 5.16 -6.89
C ALA A 42 -5.01 6.29 -5.91
N ILE A 43 -5.21 7.54 -6.34
CA ILE A 43 -4.90 8.74 -5.56
C ILE A 43 -6.09 9.70 -5.63
N GLY A 44 -6.52 10.22 -4.48
CA GLY A 44 -7.61 11.18 -4.41
C GLY A 44 -7.89 11.66 -3.00
N TYR A 45 -8.87 12.55 -2.85
CA TYR A 45 -9.35 12.98 -1.54
C TYR A 45 -10.19 11.89 -0.89
N LEU A 46 -10.22 11.89 0.45
CA LEU A 46 -11.07 10.97 1.21
C LEU A 46 -12.55 11.26 0.89
N GLY A 47 -13.27 10.23 0.43
CA GLY A 47 -14.69 10.30 0.11
C GLY A 47 -15.58 9.85 1.27
N ASP A 48 -16.89 9.83 1.03
CA ASP A 48 -17.86 9.25 1.97
C ASP A 48 -17.80 7.70 1.93
N PRO A 49 -17.47 7.01 3.05
CA PRO A 49 -17.47 5.56 3.11
C PRO A 49 -18.82 4.93 2.76
N SER A 50 -19.94 5.65 2.88
CA SER A 50 -21.27 5.15 2.53
C SER A 50 -21.40 4.78 1.04
N MET A 51 -20.58 5.38 0.19
CA MET A 51 -20.51 5.09 -1.25
C MET A 51 -19.82 3.76 -1.58
N LEU A 52 -19.09 3.18 -0.62
CA LEU A 52 -18.41 1.91 -0.83
C LEU A 52 -19.40 0.75 -0.84
N HIS A 53 -19.05 -0.32 -1.56
CA HIS A 53 -19.75 -1.59 -1.48
C HIS A 53 -19.83 -2.05 0.00
N PRO A 54 -20.95 -2.59 0.51
CA PRO A 54 -21.14 -2.88 1.94
C PRO A 54 -20.00 -3.68 2.60
N ARG A 55 -19.43 -4.64 1.86
CA ARG A 55 -18.26 -5.44 2.30
C ARG A 55 -16.99 -4.63 2.60
N MET A 56 -16.85 -3.44 2.04
CA MET A 56 -15.67 -2.56 2.15
C MET A 56 -15.86 -1.43 3.19
N GLN A 57 -17.10 -1.16 3.61
CA GLN A 57 -17.39 -0.08 4.57
C GLN A 57 -16.78 -0.34 5.95
N LYS A 58 -16.89 -1.58 6.46
CA LYS A 58 -16.31 -1.94 7.76
C LYS A 58 -14.78 -1.87 7.78
N PRO A 59 -14.06 -2.46 6.80
CA PRO A 59 -12.61 -2.33 6.73
C PRO A 59 -12.09 -0.90 6.61
N GLU A 60 -12.81 -0.01 5.91
CA GLU A 60 -12.41 1.40 5.74
C GLU A 60 -12.30 2.14 7.08
N LEU A 61 -13.16 1.78 8.04
CA LEU A 61 -13.23 2.41 9.37
C LEU A 61 -12.51 1.62 10.46
N ALA A 62 -11.97 0.44 10.14
CA ALA A 62 -11.34 -0.42 11.12
C ALA A 62 -10.02 0.20 11.63
N GLU A 63 -9.73 0.00 12.92
CA GLU A 63 -8.43 0.37 13.45
C GLU A 63 -7.32 -0.43 12.78
N ARG A 64 -6.17 0.22 12.64
CA ARG A 64 -5.07 -0.31 11.85
C ARG A 64 -4.16 -1.18 12.72
N GLU A 65 -4.31 -2.49 12.60
CA GLU A 65 -3.46 -3.45 13.30
C GLU A 65 -2.10 -3.67 12.57
N ARG A 66 -1.05 -3.93 13.35
CA ARG A 66 0.29 -4.30 12.86
C ARG A 66 0.79 -5.51 13.65
N LYS A 67 1.75 -6.22 13.06
CA LYS A 67 2.50 -7.24 13.80
C LYS A 67 3.28 -6.58 14.94
N GLU A 68 3.44 -7.30 16.03
CA GLU A 68 4.35 -6.91 17.12
C GLU A 68 5.79 -6.82 16.60
N MET A 69 6.52 -5.79 17.03
CA MET A 69 7.85 -5.49 16.49
C MET A 69 8.86 -6.60 16.76
N ASP A 70 8.76 -7.27 17.90
CA ASP A 70 9.58 -8.42 18.29
C ASP A 70 9.48 -9.61 17.31
N THR A 71 8.41 -9.70 16.52
CA THR A 71 8.21 -10.74 15.50
C THR A 71 8.98 -10.50 14.21
N PHE A 72 9.49 -9.29 13.95
CA PHE A 72 10.17 -8.95 12.69
C PHE A 72 11.38 -8.02 12.81
N VAL A 73 11.69 -7.51 14.00
CA VAL A 73 12.88 -6.69 14.28
C VAL A 73 13.89 -7.53 15.05
N PHE A 74 14.97 -7.95 14.37
CA PHE A 74 15.99 -8.84 14.92
C PHE A 74 17.36 -8.16 15.04
N SER A 75 18.21 -8.63 15.96
CA SER A 75 19.58 -8.14 16.14
C SER A 75 20.60 -9.27 16.22
N GLY A 76 21.68 -9.15 15.44
CA GLY A 76 22.79 -10.11 15.36
C GLY A 76 22.44 -11.43 14.66
N ILE A 77 21.37 -12.11 15.08
CA ILE A 77 20.94 -13.41 14.57
C ILE A 77 19.47 -13.33 14.11
N TYR A 78 19.19 -13.81 12.90
CA TYR A 78 17.83 -13.88 12.37
C TYR A 78 16.92 -14.71 13.29
N GLY A 79 15.76 -14.16 13.67
CA GLY A 79 14.82 -14.78 14.61
C GLY A 79 15.07 -14.48 16.10
N ARG A 80 16.17 -13.80 16.45
CA ARG A 80 16.38 -13.27 17.80
C ARG A 80 15.91 -11.83 17.85
N ALA A 81 14.85 -11.55 18.64
CA ALA A 81 14.30 -10.21 18.83
C ALA A 81 15.39 -9.21 19.26
N SER A 82 15.28 -7.98 18.78
CA SER A 82 16.19 -6.90 19.12
C SER A 82 15.86 -6.29 20.49
N GLU A 83 16.88 -5.95 21.27
CA GLU A 83 16.72 -5.25 22.57
C GLU A 83 16.07 -3.87 22.44
N ILE A 84 15.99 -3.29 21.23
CA ILE A 84 15.34 -1.98 21.00
C ILE A 84 13.80 -2.07 20.94
N VAL A 85 13.25 -3.28 20.85
CA VAL A 85 11.80 -3.53 20.78
C VAL A 85 11.29 -4.29 22.00
N GLU A 86 12.15 -4.51 23.01
CA GLU A 86 11.77 -4.98 24.36
C GLU A 86 11.24 -3.83 25.24
#